data_AF-A0A151F2H5-F1
#
_entry.id   AF-A0A151F2H5-F1
#
_cell.length_a   1.000
_cell.length_b   1.000
_cell.length_c   1.000
_cell.angle_alpha   90.00
_cell.angle_beta   90.00
_cell.angle_gamma   90.00
#
_symmetry.space_group_name_H-M   'P 1'
#
loop_
_entity.id
_entity.type
_entity.pdbx_description
1 polymer ?
#
loop_
_entity_poly.entity_id
_entity_poly.type
_entity_poly.pdbx_seq_one_letter_code
_entity_poly.pdbx_strand_id
1 'polypeptide(L)'
;MMEKYKQQMKAYRRKRMAKDNTPFLPPDGNVYVMDTLDPTKKIKAEVVKTKMKQHRTIVESLACPVCGNPMVWDSKWEAFICNKHGKKGIYEIIDEV
;
A
#
# COMPACT_ATOMS: atom_id res chain seq x y z
N MET A 1 -6.93 -24.33 13.69
CA MET A 1 -7.11 -22.86 13.52
C MET A 1 -5.95 -22.21 12.76
N MET A 2 -4.68 -22.51 13.08
CA MET A 2 -3.51 -21.85 12.46
C MET A 2 -3.24 -22.27 11.00
N GLU A 3 -3.63 -23.48 10.57
CA GLU A 3 -3.44 -23.94 9.18
C GLU A 3 -4.35 -23.25 8.18
N LYS A 4 -5.63 -23.01 8.52
CA LYS A 4 -6.53 -22.22 7.67
C LYS A 4 -6.01 -20.80 7.47
N TYR A 5 -5.47 -20.17 8.52
CA TYR A 5 -4.84 -18.86 8.44
C TYR A 5 -3.59 -18.86 7.54
N LYS A 6 -2.72 -19.89 7.66
CA LYS A 6 -1.57 -20.05 6.76
C LYS A 6 -1.98 -20.25 5.30
N GLN A 7 -3.04 -21.01 5.04
CA GLN A 7 -3.57 -21.22 3.69
C GLN A 7 -4.18 -19.94 3.12
N GLN A 8 -4.95 -19.19 3.91
CA GLN A 8 -5.48 -17.87 3.51
C GLN A 8 -4.35 -16.88 3.21
N MET A 9 -3.33 -16.81 4.07
CA MET A 9 -2.16 -15.97 3.84
C MET A 9 -1.34 -16.40 2.61
N LYS A 10 -1.25 -17.70 2.33
CA LYS A 10 -0.60 -18.23 1.12
C LYS A 10 -1.39 -17.88 -0.14
N ALA A 11 -2.72 -17.99 -0.10
CA ALA A 11 -3.60 -17.60 -1.20
C ALA A 11 -3.54 -16.09 -1.47
N TYR A 12 -3.53 -15.28 -0.39
CA TYR A 12 -3.34 -13.83 -0.47
C TYR A 12 -1.99 -13.48 -1.09
N ARG A 13 -0.88 -14.06 -0.59
CA ARG A 13 0.46 -13.86 -1.20
C ARG A 13 0.52 -14.28 -2.66
N ARG A 14 -0.11 -15.40 -3.04
CA ARG A 14 -0.16 -15.86 -4.44
C ARG A 14 -0.97 -14.90 -5.33
N LYS A 15 -2.10 -14.40 -4.84
CA LYS A 15 -2.91 -13.39 -5.54
C LYS A 15 -2.13 -12.08 -5.69
N ARG A 16 -1.34 -11.70 -4.68
CA ARG A 16 -0.48 -10.51 -4.72
C ARG A 16 0.71 -10.65 -5.69
N MET A 17 1.38 -11.80 -5.72
CA MET A 17 2.46 -12.08 -6.69
C MET A 17 2.00 -12.09 -8.16
N ALA A 18 0.70 -12.21 -8.41
CA ALA A 18 0.15 -12.20 -9.78
C ALA A 18 -0.08 -10.78 -10.33
N LYS A 19 -0.04 -9.74 -9.49
CA LYS A 19 -0.28 -8.34 -9.90
C LYS A 19 0.90 -7.48 -9.43
N ASP A 20 1.59 -6.85 -10.38
CA ASP A 20 2.63 -5.87 -10.07
C ASP A 20 1.98 -4.69 -9.33
N ASN A 21 2.26 -4.58 -8.02
CA ASN A 21 1.75 -3.50 -7.18
C ASN A 21 2.72 -2.31 -7.12
N THR A 22 3.64 -2.17 -8.08
CA THR A 22 4.50 -1.00 -8.16
C THR A 22 3.63 0.26 -8.04
N PRO A 23 3.98 1.19 -7.11
CA PRO A 23 3.10 2.29 -6.75
C PRO A 23 3.24 3.41 -7.79
N PHE A 24 2.81 3.15 -9.02
CA PHE A 24 2.79 4.16 -10.06
C PHE A 24 1.85 5.28 -9.65
N LEU A 25 2.30 6.51 -9.87
CA LEU A 25 1.43 7.67 -9.68
C LEU A 25 0.32 7.61 -10.73
N PRO A 26 -0.96 7.57 -10.34
CA PRO A 26 -2.07 7.63 -11.28
C PRO A 26 -2.07 8.95 -12.05
N PRO A 27 -2.61 8.99 -13.29
CA PRO A 27 -2.64 10.22 -14.11
C PRO A 27 -3.42 11.37 -13.47
N ASP A 28 -4.43 11.05 -12.66
CA ASP A 28 -5.26 12.00 -11.91
C ASP A 28 -4.62 12.44 -10.59
N GLY A 29 -3.50 11.82 -10.19
CA GLY A 29 -2.75 12.13 -8.98
C GLY A 29 -3.42 11.69 -7.67
N ASN A 30 -4.63 11.13 -7.71
CA ASN A 30 -5.30 10.63 -6.52
C ASN A 30 -4.84 9.21 -6.22
N VAL A 31 -4.26 9.01 -5.05
CA VAL A 31 -3.87 7.68 -4.58
C VAL A 31 -4.83 7.24 -3.51
N TYR A 32 -5.41 6.07 -3.69
CA TYR A 32 -6.20 5.43 -2.67
C TYR A 32 -5.43 4.26 -2.09
N VAL A 33 -5.54 4.14 -0.78
CA VAL A 33 -4.94 3.05 -0.03
C VAL A 33 -5.98 2.29 0.76
N MET A 34 -5.68 1.04 1.04
CA MET A 34 -6.47 0.16 1.89
C MET A 34 -5.60 -0.41 2.98
N ASP A 35 -6.12 -0.47 4.20
CA ASP A 35 -5.42 -1.15 5.29
C ASP A 35 -5.46 -2.66 5.06
N THR A 36 -4.30 -3.31 5.04
CA THR A 36 -4.20 -4.75 4.84
C THR A 36 -4.72 -5.56 6.03
N LEU A 37 -4.73 -4.97 7.22
CA LEU A 37 -5.25 -5.59 8.43
C LEU A 37 -6.77 -5.41 8.56
N ASP A 38 -7.33 -4.38 7.91
CA ASP A 38 -8.76 -4.10 7.86
C ASP A 38 -9.17 -3.63 6.45
N PRO A 39 -9.34 -4.57 5.49
CA PRO A 39 -9.59 -4.24 4.09
C PRO A 39 -11.03 -3.77 3.82
N THR A 40 -11.74 -3.29 4.84
CA THR A 40 -13.14 -2.84 4.70
C THR A 40 -13.27 -1.42 4.18
N LYS A 41 -12.19 -0.62 4.25
CA LYS A 41 -12.23 0.81 3.93
C LYS A 41 -11.17 1.19 2.89
N LYS A 42 -11.65 1.83 1.83
CA LYS A 42 -10.84 2.58 0.88
C LYS A 42 -10.60 3.98 1.45
N ILE A 43 -9.35 4.38 1.53
CA ILE A 43 -8.93 5.64 2.15
C ILE A 43 -8.13 6.44 1.13
N LYS A 44 -8.48 7.69 0.89
CA LYS A 44 -7.68 8.59 0.06
C LYS A 44 -6.39 8.96 0.81
N ALA A 45 -5.24 8.76 0.20
CA ALA A 45 -3.94 9.14 0.74
C ALA A 45 -3.30 10.22 -0.13
N GLU A 46 -2.68 11.20 0.53
CA GLU A 46 -1.96 12.27 -0.16
C GLU A 46 -0.55 11.83 -0.52
N VAL A 47 -0.11 12.18 -1.72
CA VAL A 47 1.24 11.89 -2.18
C VAL A 47 2.20 12.91 -1.61
N VAL A 48 3.12 12.45 -0.76
CA VAL A 48 4.13 13.31 -0.11
C VAL A 48 5.36 13.42 -0.99
N LYS A 49 5.79 12.31 -1.59
CA LYS A 49 7.00 12.26 -2.40
C LYS A 49 6.85 11.28 -3.55
N THR A 50 7.29 11.72 -4.73
CA THR A 50 7.39 10.89 -5.93
C THR A 50 8.83 10.82 -6.42
N LYS A 51 9.10 9.81 -7.23
CA LYS A 51 10.39 9.62 -7.90
C LYS A 51 10.14 9.10 -9.31
N MET A 52 11.02 9.46 -10.25
CA MET A 52 11.00 8.88 -11.58
C MET A 52 11.80 7.56 -11.61
N LYS A 53 11.19 6.49 -12.08
CA LYS A 53 11.81 5.16 -12.28
C LYS A 53 11.42 4.64 -13.66
N GLN A 54 12.40 4.37 -14.51
CA GLN A 54 12.19 3.78 -15.85
C GLN A 54 11.10 4.51 -16.66
N HIS A 55 11.24 5.83 -16.82
CA HIS A 55 10.28 6.70 -17.53
C HIS A 55 8.88 6.80 -16.93
N ARG A 56 8.64 6.26 -15.73
CA ARG A 56 7.37 6.38 -15.01
C ARG A 56 7.56 7.06 -13.66
N THR A 57 6.58 7.86 -13.25
CA THR A 57 6.54 8.44 -11.91
C THR A 57 5.98 7.41 -10.95
N ILE A 58 6.75 7.09 -9.91
CA ILE A 58 6.33 6.22 -8.81
C ILE A 58 6.19 7.05 -7.54
N VAL A 59 5.30 6.61 -6.66
CA VAL A 59 5.09 7.17 -5.34
C VAL A 59 6.12 6.55 -4.40
N GLU A 60 6.99 7.39 -3.85
CA GLU A 60 8.00 6.99 -2.87
C GLU A 60 7.44 7.09 -1.44
N SER A 61 6.58 8.07 -1.20
CA SER A 61 5.96 8.29 0.11
C SER A 61 4.54 8.83 0.02
N LEU A 62 3.68 8.33 0.92
CA LEU A 62 2.29 8.75 1.10
C LEU A 62 2.07 9.29 2.50
N ALA A 63 1.14 10.21 2.68
CA ALA A 63 0.72 10.68 4.00
C ALA A 63 -0.12 9.58 4.67
N CYS A 64 0.21 9.26 5.91
CA CYS A 64 -0.54 8.29 6.70
C CYS A 64 -1.95 8.83 6.98
N PRO A 65 -3.01 8.09 6.64
CA PRO A 65 -4.37 8.56 6.86
C PRO A 65 -4.75 8.69 8.34
N VAL A 66 -3.99 8.06 9.25
CA VAL A 66 -4.26 8.07 10.69
C VAL A 66 -3.52 9.20 11.41
N CYS A 67 -2.26 9.44 11.06
CA CYS A 67 -1.39 10.38 11.79
C CYS A 67 -0.74 11.46 10.93
N GLY A 68 -1.02 11.52 9.63
CA GLY A 68 -0.46 12.50 8.68
C GLY A 68 1.04 12.33 8.39
N ASN A 69 1.75 11.46 9.10
CA ASN A 69 3.17 11.24 8.88
C ASN A 69 3.46 10.57 7.53
N PRO A 70 4.61 10.84 6.91
CA PRO A 70 5.02 10.16 5.69
C PRO A 70 5.23 8.66 5.96
N MET A 71 4.59 7.85 5.14
CA MET A 71 4.74 6.41 5.02
C MET A 71 5.67 6.11 3.86
N VAL A 72 6.50 5.09 4.01
CA VAL A 72 7.50 4.73 3.00
C VAL A 72 7.09 3.45 2.32
N TRP A 73 7.27 3.39 1.00
CA TRP A 73 7.08 2.17 0.23
C TRP A 73 8.10 1.09 0.64
N ASP A 74 7.61 -0.09 1.01
CA ASP A 74 8.42 -1.27 1.28
C ASP A 74 8.19 -2.30 0.17
N SER A 75 9.23 -2.56 -0.63
CA SER A 75 9.16 -3.48 -1.78
C SER A 75 8.99 -4.95 -1.38
N LYS A 76 9.30 -5.34 -0.13
CA LYS A 76 9.09 -6.71 0.35
C LYS A 76 7.62 -6.94 0.71
N TRP A 77 6.95 -5.91 1.18
CA TRP A 77 5.51 -5.92 1.47
C TRP A 77 4.66 -5.45 0.29
N GLU A 78 5.29 -4.84 -0.71
CA GLU A 78 4.65 -4.10 -1.80
C GLU A 78 3.53 -3.19 -1.25
N ALA A 79 3.86 -2.43 -0.21
CA ALA A 79 2.90 -1.60 0.52
C ALA A 79 3.61 -0.43 1.19
N PHE A 80 2.83 0.61 1.53
CA PHE A 80 3.28 1.72 2.35
C PHE A 80 3.18 1.37 3.82
N ILE A 81 4.28 1.53 4.54
CA ILE A 81 4.35 1.20 5.96
C ILE A 81 4.43 2.49 6.78
N CYS A 82 3.53 2.61 7.75
CA CYS A 82 3.63 3.61 8.81
C CYS A 82 4.07 2.93 10.11
N ASN A 83 5.19 3.42 10.66
CA ASN A 83 5.73 2.99 11.95
C ASN A 83 5.57 4.05 13.04
N LYS A 84 5.01 5.23 12.73
CA LYS A 84 4.95 6.37 13.65
C LYS A 84 3.66 6.42 14.48
N HIS A 85 2.56 5.88 13.97
CA HIS A 85 1.40 5.63 14.82
C HIS A 85 1.67 4.39 15.69
N GLY A 86 1.10 4.32 16.89
CA GLY A 86 1.43 3.31 17.91
C GLY A 86 1.22 1.83 17.52
N LYS A 87 0.80 1.54 16.28
CA LYS A 87 0.66 0.20 15.68
C LYS A 87 1.25 0.20 14.28
N LYS A 88 1.95 -0.85 13.85
CA LYS A 88 2.43 -0.95 12.46
C LYS A 88 1.24 -0.97 11.50
N GLY A 89 1.13 0.05 10.65
CA GLY A 89 0.09 0.15 9.61
C GLY A 89 0.69 -0.22 8.26
N ILE A 90 0.03 -1.10 7.53
CA ILE A 90 0.48 -1.56 6.21
C ILE A 90 -0.66 -1.25 5.24
N TYR A 91 -0.39 -0.32 4.33
CA TYR A 91 -1.35 0.25 3.42
C TYR A 91 -1.00 -0.09 1.97
N GLU A 92 -1.91 -0.76 1.28
CA GLU A 92 -1.75 -1.10 -0.13
C GLU A 92 -2.40 -0.05 -1.00
N ILE A 93 -1.76 0.33 -2.11
CA ILE A 93 -2.43 1.12 -3.14
C ILE A 93 -3.47 0.23 -3.81
N ILE A 94 -4.68 0.76 -3.96
CA ILE A 94 -5.75 0.12 -4.69
C ILE A 94 -6.20 1.02 -5.84
N ASP A 95 -6.38 0.41 -7.00
CA ASP A 95 -6.93 1.09 -8.17
C ASP A 95 -8.40 1.48 -7.88
N GLU A 96 -8.86 2.61 -8.44
CA GLU A 96 -10.30 2.86 -8.63
C GLU A 96 -10.82 1.92 -9.73
N VAL A 97 -11.24 0.71 -9.33
CA VAL A 97 -12.11 -0.15 -10.15
C VAL A 97 -13.24 -0.67 -9.29
#